data_AF-A0A7W6VBT7-F1
#
_entry.id   AF-A0A7W6VBT7-F1
#
_cell.length_a   1.000
_cell.length_b   1.000
_cell.length_c   1.000
_cell.angle_alpha   90.00
_cell.angle_beta   90.00
_cell.angle_gamma   90.00
#
_symmetry.space_group_name_H-M   'P 1'
#
loop_
_entity.id
_entity.type
_entity.pdbx_description
1 polymer ?
#
loop_
_entity_poly.entity_id
_entity_poly.type
_entity_poly.pdbx_seq_one_letter_code
_entity_poly.pdbx_strand_id
1 'polypeptide(L)'
;MVRTHVFASITVDCSGLGFADRQTALQEIVEELRVICDDAPGGAFAHPALDVLPRTISSSSISIARADNHCWERIIRELVQLRATMRRLRADAASTAH
;
A
#
# COMPACT_ATOMS: atom_id res chain seq x y z
N MET A 1 -8.34 -2.37 21.19
CA MET A 1 -9.35 -1.93 20.21
C MET A 1 -8.92 -2.43 18.85
N VAL A 2 -9.75 -3.30 18.28
CA VAL A 2 -9.54 -4.03 17.02
C VAL A 2 -9.72 -3.04 15.86
N ARG A 3 -8.60 -2.63 15.24
CA ARG A 3 -8.55 -1.62 14.17
C ARG A 3 -8.71 -2.30 12.79
N THR A 4 -9.72 -3.18 12.67
CA THR A 4 -9.78 -4.22 11.62
C THR A 4 -10.72 -3.90 10.46
N HIS A 5 -11.31 -2.71 10.35
CA HIS A 5 -12.37 -2.48 9.35
C HIS A 5 -12.28 -1.24 8.46
N VAL A 6 -11.25 -0.40 8.57
CA VAL A 6 -11.31 0.89 7.85
C VAL A 6 -11.03 0.74 6.34
N PHE A 7 -10.35 -0.30 5.87
CA PHE A 7 -9.72 -0.27 4.53
C PHE A 7 -10.18 -1.32 3.51
N ALA A 8 -11.24 -2.10 3.79
CA ALA A 8 -11.96 -2.83 2.74
C ALA A 8 -12.62 -1.87 1.71
N SER A 9 -12.70 -0.57 2.03
CA SER A 9 -13.35 0.47 1.25
C SER A 9 -12.50 1.74 1.16
N ILE A 10 -11.26 1.67 0.65
CA ILE A 10 -10.63 2.89 0.08
C ILE A 10 -11.32 3.25 -1.24
N THR A 11 -12.59 3.59 -1.12
CA THR A 11 -13.29 4.59 -1.92
C THR A 11 -13.42 5.84 -1.06
N VAL A 12 -12.45 6.08 -0.18
CA VAL A 12 -12.41 7.28 0.67
C VAL A 12 -12.08 8.42 -0.26
N ASP A 13 -13.01 9.36 -0.35
CA ASP A 13 -12.78 10.68 -0.91
C ASP A 13 -11.55 11.28 -0.21
N CYS A 14 -10.40 11.19 -0.89
CA CYS A 14 -9.10 11.62 -0.37
C CYS A 14 -8.94 13.14 -0.46
N SER A 15 -9.93 13.82 -1.05
CA SER A 15 -9.98 15.26 -1.15
C SER A 15 -10.30 15.87 0.22
N GLY A 16 -9.47 16.82 0.65
CA GLY A 16 -9.66 17.49 1.95
C GLY A 16 -9.06 16.81 3.19
N LEU A 17 -8.40 15.66 3.06
CA LEU A 17 -7.67 15.07 4.19
C LEU A 17 -6.53 15.98 4.67
N GLY A 18 -6.43 16.17 5.98
CA GLY A 18 -5.33 16.88 6.62
C GLY A 18 -4.05 16.05 6.63
N PHE A 19 -2.90 16.70 6.88
CA PHE A 19 -1.59 16.05 6.86
C PHE A 19 -1.51 14.78 7.73
N ALA A 20 -2.08 14.81 8.95
CA ALA A 20 -2.06 13.67 9.87
C ALA A 20 -2.85 12.45 9.32
N ASP A 21 -4.01 12.72 8.70
CA ASP A 21 -4.83 11.66 8.11
C ASP A 21 -4.14 11.05 6.89
N ARG A 22 -3.51 11.89 6.06
CA ARG A 22 -2.71 11.44 4.92
C ARG A 22 -1.54 10.58 5.34
N GLN A 23 -0.83 10.98 6.41
CA GLN A 23 0.28 10.21 6.94
C GLN A 23 -0.19 8.85 7.48
N THR A 24 -1.34 8.82 8.15
CA THR A 24 -1.96 7.58 8.65
C THR A 24 -2.32 6.66 7.49
N ALA A 25 -2.99 7.17 6.46
CA ALA A 25 -3.38 6.40 5.28
C ALA A 25 -2.15 5.81 4.54
N LEU A 26 -1.07 6.58 4.41
CA LEU A 26 0.18 6.08 3.83
C LEU A 26 0.81 4.97 4.67
N GLN A 27 0.84 5.12 5.99
CA GLN A 27 1.39 4.11 6.88
C GLN A 27 0.64 2.79 6.77
N GLU A 28 -0.69 2.84 6.75
CA GLU A 28 -1.53 1.66 6.61
C GLU A 28 -1.32 0.97 5.26
N ILE A 29 -1.25 1.72 4.15
CA ILE A 29 -0.96 1.15 2.83
C ILE A 29 0.45 0.52 2.79
N VAL A 30 1.46 1.20 3.32
CA VAL A 30 2.83 0.67 3.37
C VAL A 30 2.89 -0.62 4.18
N GLU A 31 2.17 -0.67 5.30
CA GLU A 31 2.11 -1.86 6.14
C GLU A 31 1.44 -3.03 5.39
N GLU A 32 0.33 -2.78 4.72
CA GLU A 32 -0.32 -3.81 3.91
C GLU A 32 0.59 -4.30 2.76
N LEU A 33 1.36 -3.41 2.13
CA LEU A 33 2.33 -3.78 1.11
C LEU A 33 3.45 -4.67 1.68
N ARG A 34 3.94 -4.38 2.90
CA ARG A 34 4.93 -5.22 3.59
C ARG A 34 4.38 -6.61 3.90
N VAL A 35 3.18 -6.68 4.48
CA VAL A 35 2.51 -7.95 4.79
C VAL A 35 2.33 -8.81 3.52
N ILE A 36 2.02 -8.18 2.38
CA ILE A 36 1.92 -8.92 1.11
C ILE A 36 3.26 -9.52 0.70
N CYS A 37 4.38 -8.81 0.91
CA CYS A 37 5.73 -9.30 0.61
C CYS A 37 6.20 -10.38 1.59
N ASP A 38 6.03 -10.15 2.90
CA ASP A 38 6.55 -11.01 3.97
C ASP A 38 5.83 -12.38 4.00
N ASP A 39 4.51 -12.39 3.80
CA ASP A 39 3.70 -13.62 3.89
C ASP A 39 3.65 -14.42 2.56
N ALA A 40 4.53 -14.13 1.59
CA ALA A 40 4.56 -14.83 0.32
C ALA A 40 5.17 -16.24 0.47
N PRO A 41 4.42 -17.32 0.19
CA PRO A 41 4.93 -18.68 0.35
C PRO A 41 6.13 -18.93 -0.58
N GLY A 42 7.19 -19.51 -0.02
CA GLY A 42 8.36 -19.98 -0.77
C GLY A 42 9.24 -18.90 -1.43
N GLY A 43 9.07 -17.62 -1.06
CA GLY A 43 9.82 -16.55 -1.71
C GLY A 43 9.35 -16.24 -3.13
N ALA A 44 8.11 -16.58 -3.50
CA ALA A 44 7.51 -16.20 -4.79
C ALA A 44 7.50 -14.67 -5.03
N PHE A 45 7.59 -13.88 -3.95
CA PHE A 45 7.77 -12.43 -3.96
C PHE A 45 9.17 -11.96 -3.55
N ALA A 46 10.16 -12.86 -3.47
CA ALA A 46 11.56 -12.53 -3.17
C ALA A 46 12.25 -11.77 -4.32
N HIS A 47 11.48 -11.09 -5.17
CA HIS A 47 12.03 -10.14 -6.11
C HIS A 47 12.44 -8.88 -5.33
N PRO A 48 13.75 -8.53 -5.28
CA PRO A 48 14.25 -7.45 -4.43
C PRO A 48 13.56 -6.11 -4.67
N ALA A 49 13.09 -5.88 -5.90
CA ALA A 49 12.34 -4.68 -6.23
C ALA A 49 11.01 -4.53 -5.46
N LEU A 50 10.29 -5.62 -5.21
CA LEU A 50 9.03 -5.59 -4.45
C LEU A 50 9.27 -5.34 -2.96
N ASP A 51 10.45 -5.70 -2.48
CA ASP A 51 10.89 -5.52 -1.09
C ASP A 51 11.45 -4.10 -0.81
N VAL A 52 11.93 -3.44 -1.86
CA VAL A 52 12.43 -2.06 -1.82
C VAL A 52 11.29 -1.04 -1.93
N LEU A 53 10.22 -1.37 -2.65
CA LEU A 53 9.10 -0.44 -2.89
C LEU A 53 8.44 0.07 -1.59
N PRO A 54 8.02 -0.77 -0.63
CA PRO A 54 7.42 -0.29 0.63
C PRO A 54 8.37 0.61 1.43
N ARG A 55 9.68 0.29 1.41
CA ARG A 55 10.72 1.12 2.06
C ARG A 55 10.84 2.49 1.41
N THR A 56 10.88 2.56 0.08
CA THR A 56 10.96 3.81 -0.67
C THR A 56 9.72 4.69 -0.45
N ILE A 57 8.53 4.10 -0.41
CA ILE A 57 7.28 4.84 -0.11
C ILE A 57 7.32 5.34 1.33
N SER A 58 7.77 4.51 2.28
CA SER A 58 7.91 4.88 3.69
C SER A 58 8.88 6.04 3.91
N SER A 59 10.04 6.05 3.25
CA SER A 59 11.02 7.14 3.35
C SER A 59 10.50 8.44 2.72
N SER A 60 9.61 8.34 1.74
CA SER A 60 8.99 9.48 1.06
C SER A 60 7.68 9.95 1.73
N SER A 61 7.23 9.28 2.79
CA SER A 61 5.89 9.46 3.36
C SER A 61 5.54 10.89 3.78
N ILE A 62 6.49 11.60 4.40
CA ILE A 62 6.30 12.99 4.83
C ILE A 62 6.09 13.91 3.60
N SER A 63 6.90 13.75 2.56
CA SER A 63 6.81 14.54 1.34
C SER A 63 5.51 14.26 0.60
N ILE A 64 5.09 13.00 0.54
CA ILE A 64 3.82 12.59 -0.09
C ILE A 64 2.62 13.17 0.68
N ALA A 65 2.62 13.08 2.02
CA ALA A 65 1.53 13.61 2.84
C ALA A 65 1.39 15.14 2.75
N ARG A 66 2.48 15.85 2.43
CA ARG A 66 2.51 17.32 2.22
C ARG A 66 2.19 17.76 0.80
N ALA A 67 2.04 16.84 -0.14
CA ALA A 67 1.71 17.17 -1.52
C ALA A 67 0.39 17.95 -1.59
N ASP A 68 0.20 18.76 -2.63
CA ASP A 68 -1.10 19.36 -2.88
C ASP A 68 -2.19 18.29 -3.09
N ASN A 69 -3.46 18.66 -2.99
CA ASN A 69 -4.57 17.70 -3.03
C ASN A 69 -4.57 16.86 -4.32
N HIS A 70 -4.28 17.47 -5.47
CA HIS A 70 -4.29 16.76 -6.75
C HIS A 70 -3.12 15.76 -6.84
N CYS A 71 -1.92 16.16 -6.39
CA CYS A 71 -0.78 15.27 -6.32
C CYS A 71 -1.00 14.12 -5.32
N TRP A 72 -1.54 14.43 -4.14
CA TRP A 72 -1.93 13.45 -3.13
C TRP A 72 -2.92 12.41 -3.68
N GLU A 73 -4.01 12.86 -4.31
CA GLU A 73 -5.05 11.99 -4.87
C GLU A 73 -4.52 11.07 -5.97
N ARG A 74 -3.56 11.55 -6.77
CA ARG A 74 -2.90 10.72 -7.77
C ARG A 74 -2.02 9.67 -7.12
N ILE A 75 -1.15 10.07 -6.18
CA ILE A 75 -0.24 9.15 -5.50
C ILE A 75 -1.03 8.07 -4.75
N ILE A 76 -2.06 8.44 -4.01
CA ILE A 76 -2.84 7.47 -3.22
C ILE A 76 -3.55 6.46 -4.13
N ARG A 77 -4.08 6.90 -5.27
CA ARG A 77 -4.72 6.02 -6.25
C ARG A 77 -3.75 4.98 -6.80
N GLU A 78 -2.55 5.43 -7.20
CA GLU A 78 -1.50 4.54 -7.71
C GLU A 78 -1.05 3.54 -6.64
N LEU A 79 -0.90 3.96 -5.38
CA LEU A 79 -0.54 3.08 -4.27
C LEU A 79 -1.62 2.03 -3.98
N VAL A 80 -2.90 2.40 -4.07
CA VAL A 80 -4.02 1.47 -3.91
C VAL A 80 -4.07 0.46 -5.07
N GLN A 81 -3.80 0.91 -6.29
CA GLN A 81 -3.73 0.03 -7.47
C GLN A 81 -2.53 -0.93 -7.39
N LEU A 82 -1.37 -0.45 -6.93
CA LEU A 82 -0.19 -1.27 -6.68
C LEU A 82 -0.51 -2.37 -5.67
N ARG A 83 -1.14 -2.02 -4.55
CA ARG A 83 -1.59 -2.98 -3.53
C ARG A 83 -2.50 -4.05 -4.12
N ALA A 84 -3.50 -3.66 -4.90
CA ALA A 84 -4.42 -4.61 -5.54
C ALA A 84 -3.70 -5.55 -6.52
N THR A 85 -2.75 -5.00 -7.30
CA THR A 85 -1.92 -5.77 -8.22
C THR A 85 -1.05 -6.79 -7.48
N MET A 86 -0.37 -6.38 -6.41
CA MET A 86 0.46 -7.28 -5.61
C MET A 86 -0.35 -8.39 -4.94
N ARG A 87 -1.57 -8.09 -4.46
CA ARG A 87 -2.49 -9.12 -3.96
C ARG A 87 -2.87 -10.15 -5.02
N ARG A 88 -3.18 -9.71 -6.24
CA ARG A 88 -3.53 -10.60 -7.36
C ARG A 88 -2.35 -11.48 -7.77
N LEU A 89 -1.18 -10.88 -7.97
CA LEU A 89 0.05 -11.62 -8.28
C LEU A 89 0.31 -12.71 -7.23
N ARG A 90 -0.01 -12.46 -5.96
CA ARG A 90 0.14 -13.44 -4.87
C ARG A 90 -0.88 -14.56 -4.96
N ALA A 91 -2.14 -14.24 -5.20
CA ALA A 91 -3.18 -15.24 -5.39
C ALA A 91 -2.86 -16.16 -6.58
N ASP A 92 -2.34 -15.60 -7.67
CA ASP A 92 -1.93 -16.36 -8.85
C ASP A 92 -0.73 -17.26 -8.55
N ALA A 93 0.31 -16.73 -7.87
CA ALA A 93 1.48 -17.52 -7.49
C ALA A 93 1.14 -18.69 -6.55
N ALA A 94 0.23 -18.48 -5.59
CA ALA A 94 -0.24 -19.52 -4.69
C ALA A 94 -1.05 -20.60 -5.45
N SER A 95 -1.77 -20.22 -6.50
CA SER A 95 -2.57 -21.14 -7.33
C SER A 95 -1.69 -22.01 -8.25
N THR A 96 -0.51 -21.51 -8.65
CA THR A 96 0.46 -22.24 -9.49
C THR A 96 1.40 -23.17 -8.72
N ALA A 97 1.41 -23.11 -7.38
CA ALA A 97 2.25 -23.95 -6.53
C ALA A 97 1.59 -25.27 -6.07
N HIS A 98 0.40 -25.58 -6.61
CA HIS A 98 -0.33 -26.85 -6.45
C HIS A 98 -0.32 -27.64 -7.75
#